data_AF-A0A1A6FUP3-F1
#
_entry.id   AF-A0A1A6FUP3-F1
#
_cell.length_a   1.000
_cell.length_b   1.000
_cell.length_c   1.000
_cell.angle_alpha   90.00
_cell.angle_beta   90.00
_cell.angle_gamma   90.00
#
_symmetry.space_group_name_H-M   'P 1'
#
loop_
_entity.id
_entity.type
_entity.pdbx_description
1 polymer ?
#
loop_
_entity_poly.entity_id
_entity_poly.type
_entity_poly.pdbx_seq_one_letter_code
_entity_poly.pdbx_strand_id
1 'polypeptide(L)'
;MTDSQEAKLIEALKKVDAHGDIAPPHVQDPMTMALRQRAIQNDLMRWDDSRGRYVLTGTGRTRITARNRTPGAVLRFRRRDEIDGAPQRKAD
;
A
#
# COMPACT_ATOMS: atom_id res chain seq x y z
N MET A 1 13.09 15.43 -0.39
CA MET A 1 12.16 16.15 0.51
C MET A 1 10.74 15.58 0.48
N THR A 2 10.26 15.10 -0.67
CA THR A 2 8.93 14.49 -0.84
C THR A 2 8.77 13.12 -0.17
N ASP A 3 9.81 12.27 -0.19
CA ASP A 3 9.77 10.92 0.41
C ASP A 3 9.46 10.94 1.92
N SER A 4 10.01 11.90 2.66
CA SER A 4 9.80 11.97 4.12
C SER A 4 8.36 12.37 4.46
N GLN A 5 7.73 13.21 3.63
CA GLN A 5 6.33 13.59 3.82
C GLN A 5 5.38 12.46 3.41
N GLU A 6 5.72 11.73 2.35
CA GLU A 6 4.95 10.56 1.93
C GLU A 6 5.04 9.41 2.94
N ALA A 7 6.21 9.16 3.52
CA ALA A 7 6.38 8.19 4.60
C ALA A 7 5.49 8.51 5.82
N LYS A 8 5.45 9.80 6.23
CA LYS A 8 4.58 10.28 7.31
C LYS A 8 3.10 10.14 6.97
N LEU A 9 2.71 10.41 5.72
CA LEU A 9 1.35 10.20 5.26
C LEU A 9 0.94 8.73 5.34
N ILE A 10 1.81 7.81 4.92
CA ILE A 10 1.52 6.37 5.00
C ILE A 10 1.39 5.92 6.45
N GLU A 11 2.24 6.41 7.36
CA GLU A 11 2.13 6.11 8.79
C GLU A 11 0.81 6.64 9.37
N ALA A 12 0.41 7.85 8.99
CA ALA A 12 -0.88 8.42 9.36
C ALA A 12 -2.06 7.57 8.87
N LEU A 13 -2.03 7.09 7.62
CA LEU A 13 -3.07 6.22 7.08
C LEU A 13 -3.13 4.86 7.81
N LYS A 14 -1.99 4.31 8.24
CA LYS A 14 -1.96 3.11 9.09
C LYS A 14 -2.62 3.36 10.46
N LYS A 15 -2.40 4.54 11.05
CA LYS A 15 -3.09 4.93 12.30
C LYS A 15 -4.59 5.06 12.11
N VAL A 16 -5.04 5.57 10.97
CA VAL A 16 -6.48 5.61 10.62
C VAL A 16 -7.07 4.21 10.52
N ASP A 17 -6.37 3.25 9.89
CA ASP A 17 -6.84 1.86 9.79
C ASP A 17 -6.98 1.20 11.16
N ALA A 18 -6.03 1.46 12.07
CA ALA A 18 -6.00 0.86 13.41
C ALA A 18 -6.93 1.55 14.42
N HIS A 19 -7.02 2.87 14.39
CA HIS A 19 -7.63 3.68 15.45
C HIS A 19 -8.80 4.54 14.97
N GLY A 20 -9.02 4.66 13.66
CA GLY A 20 -10.08 5.49 13.10
C GLY A 20 -9.79 6.99 13.07
N ASP A 21 -8.55 7.40 13.36
CA ASP A 21 -8.08 8.78 13.17
C ASP A 21 -6.56 8.79 12.99
N ILE A 22 -6.02 9.88 12.44
CA ILE A 22 -4.58 10.10 12.26
C ILE A 22 -3.90 10.36 13.61
N ALA A 23 -4.58 11.08 14.50
CA ALA A 23 -4.10 11.37 15.86
C ALA A 23 -5.28 11.48 16.83
N PRO A 24 -5.03 11.40 18.15
CA PRO A 24 -6.07 11.59 19.16
C PRO A 24 -6.75 12.96 19.07
N PRO A 25 -8.02 13.09 19.50
CA PRO A 25 -8.80 14.34 19.37
C PRO A 25 -8.18 15.56 20.05
N HIS A 26 -7.38 15.35 21.10
CA HIS A 26 -6.72 16.40 21.87
C HIS A 26 -5.40 16.90 21.23
N VAL A 27 -4.89 16.21 20.20
CA VAL A 27 -3.65 16.56 19.52
C VAL A 27 -3.99 17.32 18.23
N GLN A 28 -3.95 18.65 18.31
CA GLN A 28 -4.16 19.55 17.16
C GLN A 28 -2.85 20.11 16.63
N ASP A 29 -1.92 19.22 16.28
CA ASP A 29 -0.66 19.65 15.67
C ASP A 29 -0.89 20.10 14.21
N PRO A 30 -0.28 21.22 13.77
CA PRO A 30 -0.39 21.70 12.39
C PRO A 30 -0.01 20.65 11.34
N MET A 31 0.97 19.80 11.66
CA MET A 31 1.39 18.69 10.81
C MET A 31 0.29 17.66 10.61
N THR A 32 -0.40 17.28 11.70
CA THR A 32 -1.49 16.31 11.68
C THR A 32 -2.68 16.84 10.91
N MET A 33 -2.99 18.13 11.07
CA MET A 33 -4.03 18.81 10.30
C MET A 33 -3.71 18.81 8.80
N ALA A 34 -2.47 19.13 8.42
CA ALA A 34 -2.02 19.10 7.04
C ALA A 34 -2.10 17.68 6.43
N LEU A 35 -1.73 16.65 7.20
CA LEU A 35 -1.85 15.25 6.77
C LEU A 35 -3.31 14.84 6.59
N ARG A 36 -4.20 15.24 7.52
CA ARG A 36 -5.65 15.00 7.42
C ARG A 36 -6.23 15.65 6.17
N GLN A 37 -5.94 16.93 5.96
CA GLN A 37 -6.41 17.66 4.79
C GLN A 37 -5.91 17.03 3.49
N ARG A 38 -4.62 16.67 3.43
CA ARG A 38 -4.04 16.01 2.26
C ARG A 38 -4.67 14.64 1.99
N ALA A 39 -4.91 13.84 3.02
CA ALA A 39 -5.55 12.53 2.88
C ALA A 39 -7.00 12.65 2.38
N ILE A 40 -7.75 13.65 2.84
CA ILE A 40 -9.11 13.95 2.36
C ILE A 40 -9.07 14.43 0.89
N GLN A 41 -8.18 15.36 0.55
CA GLN A 41 -8.05 15.89 -0.82
C GLN A 41 -7.68 14.81 -1.85
N ASN A 42 -6.92 13.79 -1.44
CA ASN A 42 -6.52 12.68 -2.30
C ASN A 42 -7.47 11.48 -2.22
N ASP A 43 -8.63 11.64 -1.57
CA ASP A 43 -9.62 10.57 -1.37
C ASP A 43 -9.02 9.28 -0.77
N LEU A 44 -8.09 9.42 0.17
CA LEU A 44 -7.42 8.29 0.84
C LEU A 44 -8.18 7.83 2.08
N MET A 45 -8.94 8.73 2.69
CA MET A 45 -9.78 8.44 3.84
C MET A 45 -11.03 9.31 3.83
N ARG A 46 -12.10 8.82 4.46
CA ARG A 46 -13.38 9.51 4.54
C ARG A 46 -13.94 9.40 5.96
N TRP A 47 -14.66 10.42 6.40
CA TRP A 47 -15.41 10.35 7.65
C TRP A 47 -16.64 9.47 7.47
N ASP A 48 -16.81 8.49 8.37
CA ASP A 48 -17.99 7.61 8.41
C ASP A 48 -18.87 8.04 9.60
N ASP A 49 -19.96 8.75 9.31
CA ASP A 49 -20.91 9.25 10.30
C ASP A 49 -21.56 8.12 11.10
N SER A 50 -21.73 6.93 10.51
CA SER A 50 -22.33 5.78 11.20
C SER A 50 -21.42 5.20 12.27
N ARG A 51 -20.10 5.34 12.09
CA ARG A 51 -19.07 4.81 13.01
C ARG A 51 -18.37 5.88 13.83
N GLY A 52 -18.67 7.16 13.56
CA GLY A 52 -18.06 8.32 14.22
C GLY A 52 -16.54 8.35 14.11
N ARG A 53 -15.97 7.86 13.00
CA ARG A 53 -14.51 7.79 12.80
C ARG A 53 -14.11 7.86 11.33
N TYR A 54 -12.86 8.21 11.07
CA TYR A 54 -12.29 8.11 9.71
C TYR A 54 -12.06 6.65 9.33
N VAL A 55 -12.39 6.33 8.08
CA VAL A 55 -12.16 5.02 7.47
C VAL A 55 -11.35 5.19 6.18
N LEU A 56 -10.50 4.21 5.89
CA LEU A 56 -9.75 4.20 4.64
C LEU A 56 -10.66 3.88 3.45
N THR A 57 -10.49 4.62 2.37
CA THR A 57 -11.09 4.31 1.08
C THR A 57 -10.32 3.19 0.38
N GLY A 58 -10.86 2.67 -0.73
CA GLY A 58 -10.14 1.70 -1.58
C GLY A 58 -8.79 2.24 -2.07
N THR A 59 -8.73 3.54 -2.38
CA THR A 59 -7.50 4.24 -2.77
C THR A 59 -6.50 4.31 -1.62
N GLY A 60 -6.94 4.68 -0.41
CA GLY A 60 -6.09 4.69 0.78
C GLY A 60 -5.50 3.33 1.11
N ARG A 61 -6.32 2.28 1.08
CA ARG A 61 -5.85 0.89 1.26
C ARG A 61 -4.84 0.48 0.20
N THR A 62 -5.13 0.77 -1.07
CA THR A 62 -4.21 0.49 -2.17
C THR A 62 -2.87 1.19 -1.96
N ARG A 63 -2.88 2.47 -1.54
CA ARG A 63 -1.66 3.25 -1.24
C ARG A 63 -0.79 2.61 -0.15
N ILE A 64 -1.40 2.12 0.93
CA ILE A 64 -0.68 1.40 2.01
C ILE A 64 -0.07 0.11 1.47
N THR A 65 -0.85 -0.69 0.73
CA THR A 65 -0.40 -1.98 0.20
C THR A 65 0.63 -1.85 -0.92
N ALA A 66 0.57 -0.80 -1.74
CA ALA A 66 1.47 -0.57 -2.87
C ALA A 66 2.93 -0.43 -2.42
N ARG A 67 3.17 0.18 -1.24
CA ARG A 67 4.52 0.28 -0.66
C ARG A 67 5.00 -1.02 0.00
N ASN A 68 4.07 -1.88 0.42
CA ASN A 68 4.38 -3.20 0.96
C ASN A 68 4.53 -4.28 -0.12
N ARG A 69 4.26 -3.98 -1.40
CA ARG A 69 4.58 -4.89 -2.50
C ARG A 69 6.09 -4.93 -2.67
N THR A 70 6.74 -5.83 -1.94
CA THR A 70 8.07 -6.31 -2.28
C THR A 70 7.99 -6.91 -3.69
N PRO A 71 8.93 -6.60 -4.61
CA PRO A 71 8.96 -7.23 -5.91
C PRO A 71 9.16 -8.74 -5.74
N GLY A 72 8.07 -9.50 -5.88
CA GLY A 72 8.10 -10.96 -5.84
C GLY A 72 8.48 -11.49 -7.22
N ALA A 73 9.56 -12.27 -7.29
CA ALA A 73 9.91 -13.00 -8.50
C ALA A 73 8.99 -14.21 -8.65
N VAL A 74 8.25 -14.29 -9.76
CA VAL A 74 7.48 -15.49 -10.11
C VAL A 74 8.46 -16.52 -10.67
N LEU A 75 8.81 -17.53 -9.87
CA LEU A 75 9.60 -18.66 -10.34
C LEU A 75 8.71 -19.62 -11.13
N ARG A 76 9.06 -19.90 -12.38
CA ARG A 76 8.41 -20.95 -13.18
C ARG A 76 8.93 -22.32 -12.73
N PHE A 77 8.02 -23.22 -12.38
CA PHE A 77 8.35 -24.62 -12.18
C PHE A 77 8.60 -25.27 -13.54
N ARG A 78 9.81 -25.78 -13.78
CA ARG A 78 10.10 -26.65 -14.93
C ARG A 78 9.64 -28.07 -14.62
N ARG A 79 8.95 -28.69 -15.58
CA ARG A 79 8.56 -30.11 -15.50
C ARG A 79 9.81 -30.97 -15.67
N ARG A 80 9.94 -32.03 -14.86
CA ARG A 80 11.14 -32.87 -14.75
C ARG A 80 11.52 -33.60 -16.06
N ASP A 81 10.60 -33.69 -17.02
CA ASP A 81 10.79 -34.42 -18.27
C ASP A 81 11.55 -33.64 -19.36
N GLU A 82 11.98 -32.40 -19.09
CA GLU A 82 12.69 -31.56 -20.08
C GLU A 82 14.22 -31.79 -20.13
N ILE A 83 14.76 -32.68 -19.28
CA ILE A 83 16.22 -32.92 -19.18
C ILE A 83 16.55 -34.40 -19.36
N ASP A 84 15.94 -35.08 -20.32
CA ASP A 84 16.47 -36.35 -20.81
C ASP A 84 16.33 -36.47 -22.33
N GLY A 85 17.38 -36.01 -23.02
CA GLY A 85 17.92 -36.66 -24.21
C GLY A 85 17.13 -36.59 -25.52
N ALA A 86 17.51 -35.68 -26.41
CA ALA A 86 17.46 -35.93 -27.84
C ALA A 86 18.79 -35.49 -28.50
N PRO A 87 19.65 -36.43 -28.94
CA PRO A 87 20.81 -36.09 -29.75
C PRO A 87 20.38 -35.69 -31.17
N GLN A 88 21.17 -34.78 -31.74
CA GLN A 88 21.12 -34.27 -33.11
C GLN A 88 20.71 -35.30 -34.18
N ARG A 89 19.87 -34.88 -35.13
CA ARG A 89 20.05 -35.28 -36.54
C ARG A 89 20.15 -34.02 -37.41
N LYS A 90 21.30 -33.88 -38.08
CA LYS A 90 21.46 -33.00 -39.22
C LYS A 90 20.59 -33.54 -40.36
N ALA A 91 19.86 -32.65 -41.02
CA ALA A 91 19.25 -32.93 -42.31
C ALA A 91 20.25 -32.57 -43.40
N ASP A 92 20.47 -33.52 -44.31
CA ASP A 92 21.13 -33.36 -45.61
C ASP A 92 20.11 -32.79 -46.61
#